data_AF-B2B794-F1
#
_entry.id   AF-B2B794-F1
#
_cell.length_a   1.000
_cell.length_b   1.000
_cell.length_c   1.000
_cell.angle_alpha   90.00
_cell.angle_beta   90.00
_cell.angle_gamma   90.00
#
_symmetry.space_group_name_H-M   'P 1'
#
loop_
_entity.id
_entity.type
_entity.pdbx_description
1 polymer ?
#
loop_
_entity_poly.entity_id
_entity_poly.type
_entity_poly.pdbx_seq_one_letter_code
_entity_poly.pdbx_strand_id
1 'polypeptide(L)'
;MMTRAIDWVTNTATKQRYPWLETSRISVSGMSCGGVEAYTAGVNDNRVTTIGIYNSGLLSEQESRNVVPRINKPIFYFMGGPSDIAFNNVGVSSRMRVGKKLTEDQGERDYRLLPQSTPTWKGNLNVGHGGTYGDQNGGKFGVAAVRYYQWVLRGNATAANFFTNNQEASRDGWSVESRSLGNLRVNPI
;
A
#
# COMPACT_ATOMS: atom_id res chain seq x y z
N MET A 1 14.15 -5.21 4.20
CA MET A 1 14.74 -4.47 5.36
C MET A 1 13.71 -4.05 6.41
N MET A 2 12.43 -3.90 6.04
CA MET A 2 11.38 -3.37 6.91
C MET A 2 11.22 -4.09 8.26
N THR A 3 11.25 -5.42 8.30
CA THR A 3 11.10 -6.18 9.56
C THR A 3 12.21 -5.92 10.58
N ARG A 4 13.44 -5.65 10.12
CA ARG A 4 14.54 -5.25 11.01
C ARG A 4 14.32 -3.88 11.65
N ALA A 5 13.69 -2.94 10.95
CA ALA A 5 13.30 -1.67 11.52
C ALA A 5 12.21 -1.85 12.59
N ILE A 6 11.28 -2.79 12.36
CA ILE A 6 10.29 -3.20 13.36
C ILE A 6 10.98 -3.84 14.57
N ASP A 7 11.95 -4.73 14.37
CA ASP A 7 12.72 -5.33 15.46
C ASP A 7 13.41 -4.27 16.32
N TRP A 8 14.05 -3.29 15.68
CA TRP A 8 14.71 -2.20 16.39
C TRP A 8 13.71 -1.39 17.21
N VAL A 9 12.56 -1.02 16.62
CA VAL A 9 11.58 -0.18 17.31
C VAL A 9 10.85 -0.93 18.44
N THR A 10 10.69 -2.25 18.34
CA THR A 10 10.03 -3.03 19.40
C THR A 10 10.97 -3.52 20.48
N ASN A 11 12.24 -3.78 20.16
CA ASN A 11 13.18 -4.46 21.07
C ASN A 11 14.28 -3.53 21.60
N THR A 12 14.58 -2.44 20.91
CA THR A 12 15.71 -1.56 21.24
C THR A 12 15.26 -0.16 21.64
N ALA A 13 14.22 0.39 20.99
CA ALA A 13 13.71 1.71 21.34
C ALA A 13 13.05 1.67 22.73
N THR A 14 13.56 2.48 23.66
CA THR A 14 12.98 2.59 25.01
C THR A 14 11.98 3.73 25.07
N LYS A 15 10.87 3.54 25.81
CA LYS A 15 9.91 4.62 26.11
C LYS A 15 10.57 5.81 26.83
N GLN A 16 11.67 5.60 27.55
CA GLN A 16 12.44 6.70 28.17
C GLN A 16 13.04 7.63 27.10
N ARG A 17 13.57 7.08 26.01
CA ARG A 17 14.15 7.86 24.91
C ARG A 17 13.10 8.31 23.89
N TYR A 18 12.04 7.52 23.71
CA TYR A 18 10.97 7.75 22.74
C TYR A 18 9.59 7.62 23.41
N PRO A 19 9.18 8.57 24.26
CA PRO A 19 7.93 8.46 25.04
C PRO A 19 6.68 8.45 24.16
N TRP A 20 6.74 9.07 22.98
CA TRP A 20 5.68 9.11 21.96
C TRP A 20 5.60 7.84 21.09
N LEU A 21 6.50 6.88 21.27
CA LEU A 21 6.53 5.69 20.44
C LEU A 21 5.32 4.77 20.74
N GLU A 22 4.60 4.41 19.69
CA GLU A 22 3.47 3.47 19.71
C GLU A 22 3.76 2.31 18.75
N THR A 23 3.83 1.09 19.27
CA THR A 23 4.23 -0.11 18.51
C THR A 23 3.10 -1.10 18.30
N SER A 24 1.89 -0.84 18.80
CA SER A 24 0.71 -1.69 18.56
C SER A 24 0.10 -1.50 17.17
N ARG A 25 0.49 -0.44 16.44
CA ARG A 25 -0.10 -0.04 15.16
C ARG A 25 0.98 0.30 14.15
N ILE A 26 1.45 -0.71 13.45
CA ILE A 26 2.60 -0.62 12.53
C ILE A 26 2.11 -0.86 11.10
N SER A 27 2.38 0.10 10.22
CA SER A 27 2.24 -0.10 8.78
C SER A 27 3.58 -0.43 8.15
N VAL A 28 3.57 -1.32 7.15
CA VAL A 28 4.66 -1.43 6.17
C VAL A 28 4.18 -0.88 4.84
N SER A 29 5.03 -0.09 4.19
CA SER A 29 4.65 0.56 2.94
C SER A 29 5.86 0.80 2.08
N GLY A 30 5.65 0.82 0.76
CA GLY A 30 6.75 1.10 -0.14
C GLY A 30 6.31 1.39 -1.56
N MET A 31 7.19 2.12 -2.24
CA MET A 31 7.09 2.44 -3.66
C MET A 31 7.92 1.44 -4.48
N SER A 32 7.42 1.04 -5.66
CA SER A 32 8.19 0.20 -6.59
C SER A 32 8.70 -1.10 -5.92
N CYS A 33 9.98 -1.44 -6.02
CA CYS A 33 10.58 -2.58 -5.30
C CYS A 33 10.30 -2.57 -3.78
N GLY A 34 10.15 -1.39 -3.18
CA GLY A 34 9.75 -1.27 -1.78
C GLY A 34 8.34 -1.80 -1.50
N GLY A 35 7.43 -1.75 -2.49
CA GLY A 35 6.09 -2.36 -2.37
C GLY A 35 6.16 -3.90 -2.35
N VAL A 36 7.08 -4.49 -3.11
CA VAL A 36 7.38 -5.95 -3.05
C VAL A 36 7.90 -6.34 -1.66
N GLU A 37 8.78 -5.51 -1.07
CA GLU A 37 9.20 -5.69 0.32
C GLU A 37 8.03 -5.55 1.30
N ALA A 38 7.14 -4.58 1.09
CA ALA A 38 5.98 -4.33 1.95
C ALA A 38 5.00 -5.51 1.96
N TYR A 39 4.76 -6.15 0.81
CA TYR A 39 3.99 -7.40 0.77
C TYR A 39 4.60 -8.50 1.62
N THR A 40 5.89 -8.73 1.44
CA THR A 40 6.62 -9.81 2.13
C THR A 40 6.65 -9.56 3.63
N ALA A 41 6.94 -8.33 4.06
CA ALA A 41 6.93 -7.94 5.47
C ALA A 41 5.51 -8.03 6.05
N GLY A 42 4.51 -7.55 5.31
CA GLY A 42 3.12 -7.54 5.74
C GLY A 42 2.54 -8.94 5.95
N VAL A 43 2.87 -9.90 5.09
CA VAL A 43 2.43 -11.30 5.23
C VAL A 43 3.15 -12.02 6.37
N ASN A 44 4.44 -11.76 6.59
CA ASN A 44 5.25 -12.60 7.49
C ASN A 44 5.44 -12.02 8.90
N ASP A 45 5.14 -10.74 9.13
CA ASP A 45 5.35 -10.10 10.44
C ASP A 45 4.02 -9.74 11.12
N ASN A 46 3.67 -10.46 12.19
CA ASN A 46 2.40 -10.29 12.90
C ASN A 46 2.25 -8.93 13.61
N ARG A 47 3.34 -8.17 13.79
CA ARG A 47 3.28 -6.81 14.38
C ARG A 47 2.73 -5.79 13.38
N VAL A 48 2.82 -6.07 12.09
CA VAL A 48 2.25 -5.23 11.04
C VAL A 48 0.74 -5.35 11.05
N THR A 49 0.04 -4.23 11.15
CA THR A 49 -1.42 -4.14 11.17
C THR A 49 -2.03 -3.76 9.83
N THR A 50 -1.24 -3.18 8.91
CA THR A 50 -1.74 -2.71 7.60
C THR A 50 -0.61 -2.54 6.58
N ILE A 51 -0.95 -2.56 5.28
CA ILE A 51 0.01 -2.55 4.16
C ILE A 51 -0.35 -1.42 3.18
N GLY A 52 0.64 -0.61 2.81
CA GLY A 52 0.49 0.44 1.79
C GLY A 52 1.34 0.16 0.56
N ILE A 53 0.71 0.01 -0.60
CA ILE A 53 1.35 -0.28 -1.87
C ILE A 53 1.28 0.97 -2.75
N TYR A 54 2.43 1.49 -3.15
CA TYR A 54 2.56 2.75 -3.88
C TYR A 54 3.26 2.48 -5.22
N ASN A 55 2.62 2.78 -6.36
CA ASN A 55 3.20 2.57 -7.71
C ASN A 55 3.89 1.21 -7.87
N SER A 56 3.21 0.14 -7.45
CA SER A 56 3.83 -1.18 -7.26
C SER A 56 2.81 -2.31 -7.39
N GLY A 57 3.34 -3.51 -7.59
CA GLY A 57 2.70 -4.79 -7.34
C GLY A 57 3.77 -5.88 -7.31
N LEU A 58 3.37 -7.14 -7.17
CA LEU A 58 4.30 -8.26 -7.24
C LEU A 58 4.78 -8.49 -8.69
N LEU A 59 6.04 -8.88 -8.86
CA LEU A 59 6.71 -8.86 -10.17
C LEU A 59 6.22 -9.96 -11.13
N SER A 60 5.73 -11.07 -10.59
CA SER A 60 5.22 -12.20 -11.37
C SER A 60 3.83 -12.63 -10.93
N GLU A 61 3.08 -13.23 -11.85
CA GLU A 61 1.79 -13.84 -11.53
C GLU A 61 1.92 -14.95 -10.48
N GLN A 62 3.01 -15.73 -10.53
CA GLN A 62 3.26 -16.79 -9.56
C GLN A 62 3.45 -16.22 -8.14
N GLU A 63 4.20 -15.13 -7.98
CA GLU A 63 4.34 -14.45 -6.69
C GLU A 63 2.99 -13.90 -6.22
N SER A 64 2.21 -13.25 -7.10
CA SER A 64 0.87 -12.78 -6.75
C SER A 64 -0.01 -13.90 -6.22
N ARG A 65 -0.07 -15.04 -6.92
CA ARG A 65 -0.88 -16.21 -6.51
C ARG A 65 -0.40 -16.84 -5.21
N ASN A 66 0.88 -16.72 -4.86
CA ASN A 66 1.45 -17.29 -3.65
C ASN A 66 1.32 -16.36 -2.43
N VAL A 67 1.49 -15.05 -2.61
CA VAL A 67 1.59 -14.07 -1.53
C VAL A 67 0.24 -13.44 -1.23
N VAL A 68 -0.49 -13.01 -2.25
CA VAL A 68 -1.70 -12.19 -2.08
C VAL A 68 -2.83 -12.91 -1.33
N PRO A 69 -3.14 -14.20 -1.58
CA PRO A 69 -4.19 -14.90 -0.83
C PRO A 69 -3.91 -15.03 0.67
N ARG A 70 -2.66 -14.82 1.11
CA ARG A 70 -2.26 -14.86 2.52
C ARG A 70 -2.44 -13.52 3.23
N ILE A 71 -2.81 -12.46 2.51
CA ILE A 71 -3.00 -11.12 3.07
C ILE A 71 -4.38 -11.04 3.72
N ASN A 72 -4.39 -11.15 5.05
CA ASN A 72 -5.58 -10.97 5.91
C ASN A 72 -5.58 -9.63 6.65
N LYS A 73 -4.74 -8.68 6.21
CA LYS A 73 -4.57 -7.35 6.81
C LYS A 73 -5.09 -6.28 5.86
N PRO A 74 -5.64 -5.17 6.38
CA PRO A 74 -6.02 -4.02 5.56
C PRO A 74 -4.88 -3.59 4.62
N ILE A 75 -5.18 -3.45 3.34
CA ILE A 75 -4.19 -3.14 2.29
C ILE A 75 -4.69 -2.10 1.30
N PHE A 76 -3.91 -1.04 1.09
CA PHE A 76 -4.29 0.12 0.28
C PHE A 76 -3.31 0.30 -0.87
N TYR A 77 -3.84 0.52 -2.07
CA TYR A 77 -3.09 0.66 -3.33
C TYR A 77 -3.21 2.08 -3.87
N PHE A 78 -2.08 2.73 -4.14
CA PHE A 78 -1.98 4.04 -4.76
C PHE A 78 -1.22 3.88 -6.08
N MET A 79 -1.95 3.87 -7.19
CA MET A 79 -1.45 3.45 -8.51
C MET A 79 -1.25 4.65 -9.45
N GLY A 80 -0.20 4.61 -10.27
CA GLY A 80 0.20 5.71 -11.18
C GLY A 80 -0.44 5.66 -12.57
N GLY A 81 -1.31 4.69 -12.85
CA GLY A 81 -1.97 4.55 -14.14
C GLY A 81 -1.09 4.00 -15.27
N PRO A 82 -1.57 4.04 -16.53
CA PRO A 82 -0.95 3.30 -17.64
C PRO A 82 0.50 3.65 -17.98
N SER A 83 0.96 4.86 -17.60
CA SER A 83 2.33 5.31 -17.80
C SER A 83 3.29 4.87 -16.69
N ASP A 84 2.79 4.24 -15.63
CA ASP A 84 3.59 3.65 -14.57
C ASP A 84 4.30 2.39 -15.09
N ILE A 85 5.61 2.28 -14.87
CA ILE A 85 6.36 1.07 -15.26
C ILE A 85 5.84 -0.18 -14.53
N ALA A 86 5.27 0.00 -13.33
CA ALA A 86 4.60 -1.07 -12.61
C ALA A 86 3.29 -1.54 -13.29
N PHE A 87 2.68 -0.70 -14.13
CA PHE A 87 1.44 -1.00 -14.86
C PHE A 87 1.64 -1.99 -15.99
N ASN A 88 2.79 -1.99 -16.65
CA ASN A 88 2.98 -2.77 -17.87
C ASN A 88 4.12 -3.77 -17.79
N ASN A 89 4.76 -3.92 -16.62
CA ASN A 89 6.14 -4.40 -16.46
C ASN A 89 6.63 -5.22 -17.64
N VAL A 90 7.16 -4.47 -18.61
CA VAL A 90 8.03 -4.97 -19.67
C VAL A 90 9.33 -5.19 -18.92
N GLY A 91 9.79 -6.44 -18.88
CA GLY A 91 10.91 -6.90 -18.06
C GLY A 91 11.94 -5.82 -17.77
N VAL A 92 12.12 -5.52 -16.48
CA VAL A 92 13.18 -4.63 -16.02
C VAL A 92 14.50 -5.19 -16.56
N SER A 93 15.11 -4.46 -17.49
CA SER A 93 16.38 -4.75 -18.15
C SER A 93 16.38 -5.97 -19.09
N SER A 94 16.89 -5.75 -20.30
CA SER A 94 17.31 -6.74 -21.31
C SER A 94 18.32 -7.80 -20.82
N ARG A 95 18.65 -7.84 -19.52
CA ARG A 95 19.50 -8.83 -18.85
C ARG A 95 18.75 -9.75 -17.89
N MET A 96 17.50 -9.47 -17.54
CA MET A 96 16.62 -10.40 -16.83
C MET A 96 15.67 -11.02 -17.85
N ARG A 97 15.73 -12.36 -17.98
CA ARG A 97 14.96 -13.14 -18.96
C ARG A 97 13.54 -12.60 -19.09
N VAL A 98 13.22 -12.13 -20.30
CA VAL A 98 11.90 -11.64 -20.67
C VAL A 98 10.89 -12.77 -20.52
N GLY A 99 10.25 -12.84 -19.37
CA GLY A 99 8.94 -13.45 -19.22
C GLY A 99 7.92 -12.61 -19.98
N LYS A 100 6.95 -13.28 -20.59
CA LYS A 100 5.77 -12.73 -21.29
C LYS A 100 5.38 -11.35 -20.76
N LYS A 101 5.29 -10.34 -21.65
CA LYS A 101 4.70 -9.02 -21.34
C LYS A 101 3.38 -9.28 -20.62
N LEU A 102 3.31 -8.89 -19.35
CA LEU A 102 2.06 -8.93 -18.62
C LEU A 102 1.13 -7.92 -19.29
N THR A 103 -0.06 -8.36 -19.68
CA THR A 103 -1.08 -7.50 -20.31
C THR A 103 -1.84 -6.67 -19.27
N GLU A 104 -1.27 -6.53 -18.08
CA GLU A 104 -1.99 -6.13 -16.89
C GLU A 104 -1.06 -5.57 -15.81
N ASP A 105 -1.53 -4.51 -15.15
CA ASP A 105 -0.90 -3.88 -14.01
C ASP A 105 -0.74 -4.83 -12.82
N GLN A 106 0.44 -4.80 -12.20
CA GLN A 106 0.77 -5.70 -11.10
C GLN A 106 -0.12 -5.49 -9.88
N GLY A 107 -0.38 -4.24 -9.50
CA GLY A 107 -1.28 -3.91 -8.40
C GLY A 107 -2.73 -4.22 -8.73
N GLU A 108 -3.15 -4.07 -9.99
CA GLU A 108 -4.47 -4.51 -10.47
C GLU A 108 -4.68 -6.01 -10.32
N ARG A 109 -3.68 -6.80 -10.75
CA ARG A 109 -3.69 -8.26 -10.57
C ARG A 109 -3.72 -8.65 -9.11
N ASP A 110 -2.89 -8.05 -8.29
CA ASP A 110 -2.82 -8.32 -6.86
C ASP A 110 -4.15 -7.97 -6.18
N TYR A 111 -4.71 -6.79 -6.47
CA TYR A 111 -6.01 -6.39 -5.93
C TYR A 111 -7.10 -7.44 -6.19
N ARG A 112 -7.16 -8.02 -7.39
CA ARG A 112 -8.17 -9.05 -7.70
C ARG A 112 -7.94 -10.39 -7.00
N LEU A 113 -6.70 -10.73 -6.67
CA LEU A 113 -6.34 -11.96 -5.98
C LEU A 113 -6.52 -11.89 -4.46
N LEU A 114 -6.79 -10.70 -3.90
CA LEU A 114 -7.02 -10.54 -2.47
C LEU A 114 -8.25 -11.33 -1.99
N PRO A 115 -8.19 -11.91 -0.77
CA PRO A 115 -9.38 -12.45 -0.14
C PRO A 115 -10.49 -11.38 -0.06
N GLN A 116 -11.72 -11.73 -0.43
CA GLN A 116 -12.81 -10.76 -0.55
C GLN A 116 -13.15 -10.07 0.78
N SER A 117 -12.86 -10.72 1.91
CA SER A 117 -13.08 -10.18 3.26
C SER A 117 -12.01 -9.18 3.70
N THR A 118 -10.87 -9.10 3.01
CA THR A 118 -9.76 -8.21 3.36
C THR A 118 -10.15 -6.75 3.07
N PRO A 119 -10.10 -5.83 4.06
CA PRO A 119 -10.33 -4.41 3.81
C PRO A 119 -9.33 -3.88 2.79
N THR A 120 -9.82 -3.36 1.67
CA THR A 120 -8.96 -2.89 0.60
C THR A 120 -9.54 -1.66 -0.09
N TRP A 121 -8.65 -0.76 -0.47
CA TRP A 121 -8.93 0.38 -1.32
C TRP A 121 -7.82 0.46 -2.37
N LYS A 122 -8.21 0.72 -3.62
CA LYS A 122 -7.30 0.91 -4.73
C LYS A 122 -7.71 2.18 -5.46
N GLY A 123 -6.84 3.16 -5.44
CA GLY A 123 -6.96 4.37 -6.25
C GLY A 123 -5.92 4.37 -7.34
N ASN A 124 -6.35 4.73 -8.54
CA ASN A 124 -5.48 4.93 -9.69
C ASN A 124 -5.55 6.39 -10.14
N LEU A 125 -4.40 7.06 -10.21
CA LEU A 125 -4.24 8.41 -10.69
C LEU A 125 -3.19 8.40 -11.81
N ASN A 126 -3.52 8.93 -12.99
CA ASN A 126 -2.66 8.85 -14.18
C ASN A 126 -1.48 9.84 -14.11
N VAL A 127 -0.48 9.53 -13.28
CA VAL A 127 0.71 10.36 -13.02
C VAL A 127 2.04 9.60 -13.19
N GLY A 128 1.97 8.35 -13.66
CA GLY A 128 3.14 7.51 -13.90
C GLY A 128 3.83 7.02 -12.63
N HIS A 129 5.01 6.41 -12.82
CA HIS A 129 5.72 5.73 -11.73
C HIS A 129 6.20 6.68 -10.63
N GLY A 130 6.57 7.91 -11.01
CA GLY A 130 7.01 8.94 -10.07
C GLY A 130 5.89 9.49 -9.18
N GLY A 131 4.63 9.09 -9.41
CA GLY A 131 3.49 9.59 -8.66
C GLY A 131 3.43 11.12 -8.67
N THR A 132 2.97 11.69 -7.55
CA THR A 132 3.07 13.14 -7.28
C THR A 132 4.12 13.44 -6.20
N TYR A 133 5.04 12.51 -5.91
CA TYR A 133 5.92 12.60 -4.73
C TYR A 133 6.85 13.81 -4.74
N GLY A 134 7.20 14.31 -5.94
CA GLY A 134 8.03 15.50 -6.12
C GLY A 134 7.29 16.83 -5.96
N ASP A 135 5.95 16.80 -5.90
CA ASP A 135 5.15 18.00 -5.72
C ASP A 135 5.23 18.49 -4.27
N GLN A 136 4.81 19.73 -4.02
CA GLN A 136 4.72 20.27 -2.67
C GLN A 136 3.89 19.32 -1.78
N ASN A 137 4.47 18.94 -0.63
CA ASN A 137 3.90 17.98 0.32
C ASN A 137 3.56 16.60 -0.29
N GLY A 138 4.23 16.19 -1.38
CA GLY A 138 3.99 14.94 -2.08
C GLY A 138 2.71 14.92 -2.94
N GLY A 139 2.07 16.08 -3.15
CA GLY A 139 0.89 16.24 -4.00
C GLY A 139 -0.27 15.35 -3.58
N LYS A 140 -1.07 14.90 -4.55
CA LYS A 140 -2.27 14.08 -4.31
C LYS A 140 -1.97 12.74 -3.66
N PHE A 141 -0.85 12.10 -4.00
CA PHE A 141 -0.38 10.88 -3.33
C PHE A 141 -0.01 11.14 -1.87
N GLY A 142 0.69 12.25 -1.58
CA GLY A 142 1.06 12.63 -0.21
C GLY A 142 -0.18 12.89 0.65
N VAL A 143 -1.16 13.64 0.13
CA VAL A 143 -2.45 13.86 0.81
C VAL A 143 -3.16 12.54 1.08
N ALA A 144 -3.30 11.67 0.08
CA ALA A 144 -3.96 10.38 0.23
C ALA A 144 -3.21 9.46 1.22
N ALA A 145 -1.88 9.42 1.19
CA ALA A 145 -1.06 8.66 2.13
C ALA A 145 -1.26 9.13 3.57
N VAL A 146 -1.26 10.45 3.82
CA VAL A 146 -1.51 11.00 5.16
C VAL A 146 -2.92 10.66 5.63
N ARG A 147 -3.94 10.82 4.77
CA ARG A 147 -5.31 10.42 5.10
C ARG A 147 -5.39 8.94 5.47
N TYR A 148 -4.71 8.09 4.72
CA TYR A 148 -4.64 6.67 4.95
C TYR A 148 -4.07 6.38 6.34
N TYR A 149 -2.87 6.88 6.67
CA TYR A 149 -2.26 6.63 7.99
C TYR A 149 -3.06 7.24 9.15
N GLN A 150 -3.65 8.43 8.98
CA GLN A 150 -4.53 9.02 9.99
C GLN A 150 -5.74 8.12 10.27
N TRP A 151 -6.29 7.47 9.24
CA TRP A 151 -7.39 6.53 9.46
C TRP A 151 -6.90 5.20 10.01
N VAL A 152 -6.00 4.50 9.32
CA VAL A 152 -5.70 3.10 9.61
C VAL A 152 -4.81 2.89 10.83
N LEU A 153 -4.02 3.90 11.22
CA LEU A 153 -3.20 3.86 12.42
C LEU A 153 -3.82 4.66 13.58
N ARG A 154 -4.60 5.71 13.29
CA ARG A 154 -5.10 6.61 14.34
C ARG A 154 -6.62 6.66 14.49
N GLY A 155 -7.37 5.93 13.68
CA GLY A 155 -8.84 5.88 13.76
C GLY A 155 -9.52 7.21 13.40
N ASN A 156 -8.87 8.08 12.63
CA ASN A 156 -9.43 9.38 12.26
C ASN A 156 -10.60 9.21 11.27
N ALA A 157 -11.83 9.43 11.76
CA ALA A 157 -13.06 9.28 10.98
C ALA A 157 -13.18 10.29 9.83
N THR A 158 -12.70 11.52 10.01
CA THR A 158 -12.67 12.52 8.92
C THR A 158 -11.75 12.07 7.80
N ALA A 159 -10.59 11.49 8.13
CA ALA A 159 -9.66 10.96 7.13
C ALA A 159 -10.22 9.72 6.41
N ALA A 160 -11.01 8.89 7.12
CA ALA A 160 -11.68 7.73 6.53
C ALA A 160 -12.61 8.11 5.37
N ASN A 161 -13.25 9.28 5.42
CA ASN A 161 -14.19 9.73 4.39
C ASN A 161 -13.57 9.84 2.99
N PHE A 162 -12.26 10.09 2.90
CA PHE A 162 -11.53 10.09 1.63
C PHE A 162 -11.67 8.74 0.90
N PHE A 163 -11.72 7.64 1.65
CA PHE A 163 -11.72 6.26 1.14
C PHE A 163 -13.10 5.59 1.13
N THR A 164 -14.01 6.00 2.02
CA THR A 164 -15.32 5.36 2.16
C THR A 164 -16.40 6.05 1.35
N ASN A 165 -16.35 7.38 1.22
CA ASN A 165 -17.28 8.15 0.40
C ASN A 165 -16.72 8.39 -1.02
N ASN A 166 -15.39 8.41 -1.17
CA ASN A 166 -14.68 8.61 -2.43
C ASN A 166 -14.93 9.95 -3.15
N GLN A 167 -15.86 10.80 -2.70
CA GLN A 167 -16.14 12.11 -3.32
C GLN A 167 -14.88 12.99 -3.43
N GLU A 168 -14.08 13.07 -2.35
CA GLU A 168 -12.82 13.84 -2.36
C GLU A 168 -11.80 13.19 -3.31
N ALA A 169 -11.62 11.88 -3.24
CA ALA A 169 -10.71 11.15 -4.12
C ALA A 169 -11.09 11.31 -5.61
N SER A 170 -12.36 11.14 -5.97
CA SER A 170 -12.83 11.30 -7.35
C SER A 170 -12.69 12.74 -7.84
N ARG A 171 -12.96 13.75 -7.00
CA ARG A 171 -12.71 15.16 -7.34
C ARG A 171 -11.23 15.42 -7.61
N ASP A 172 -10.35 14.75 -6.87
CA ASP A 172 -8.90 14.81 -7.08
C ASP A 172 -8.43 13.98 -8.28
N GLY A 173 -9.34 13.31 -8.99
CA GLY A 173 -9.07 12.57 -10.23
C GLY A 173 -8.67 11.10 -10.02
N TRP A 174 -8.83 10.57 -8.80
CA TRP A 174 -8.61 9.15 -8.54
C TRP A 174 -9.75 8.31 -9.13
N SER A 175 -9.40 7.29 -9.91
CA SER A 175 -10.29 6.17 -10.23
C SER A 175 -10.20 5.15 -9.10
N VAL A 176 -11.31 4.92 -8.39
CA VAL A 176 -11.31 4.18 -7.12
C VAL A 176 -12.12 2.89 -7.22
N GLU A 177 -11.56 1.83 -6.65
CA GLU A 177 -12.29 0.63 -6.25
C GLU A 177 -11.99 0.29 -4.80
N SER A 178 -12.97 -0.24 -4.06
CA SER A 178 -12.77 -0.63 -2.67
C SER A 178 -13.64 -1.82 -2.29
N ARG A 179 -13.17 -2.65 -1.35
CA ARG A 179 -13.90 -3.80 -0.83
C ARG A 179 -13.69 -3.92 0.67
N SER A 180 -14.73 -4.36 1.38
CA SER A 180 -14.67 -4.75 2.80
C SER A 180 -14.10 -3.70 3.76
N LEU A 181 -14.13 -2.41 3.40
CA LEU A 181 -13.64 -1.32 4.27
C LEU A 181 -14.40 -1.25 5.60
N GLY A 182 -15.66 -1.68 5.63
CA GLY A 182 -16.45 -1.77 6.86
C GLY A 182 -15.93 -2.81 7.88
N ASN A 183 -15.04 -3.72 7.46
CA ASN A 183 -14.39 -4.68 8.35
C ASN A 183 -13.15 -4.08 9.05
N LEU A 184 -12.68 -2.90 8.63
CA LEU A 184 -11.59 -2.22 9.29
C LEU A 184 -12.06 -1.68 10.66
N ARG A 185 -11.39 -2.13 11.73
CA ARG A 185 -11.64 -1.69 13.11
C ARG A 185 -10.37 -1.04 13.65
N VAL A 186 -10.40 0.26 13.90
CA VAL A 186 -9.28 1.01 14.48
C VAL A 186 -9.83 1.93 15.56
N ASN A 187 -9.31 1.79 16.79
CA ASN A 187 -9.68 2.65 17.90
C ASN A 187 -9.01 4.03 17.74
N PRO A 188 -9.76 5.14 17.84
CA PRO A 188 -9.21 6.49 17.74
C PRO A 188 -8.16 6.81 18.82
N ILE A 189 -7.13 7.61 18.46
CA ILE A 189 -6.16 8.23 19.40
C ILE A 189 -5.82 9.69 19.10
#